data_AF-A0A089P545-F1
#
_entry.id   AF-A0A089P545-F1
#
_cell.length_a   1.000
_cell.length_b   1.000
_cell.length_c   1.000
_cell.angle_alpha   90.00
_cell.angle_beta   90.00
_cell.angle_gamma   90.00
#
_symmetry.space_group_name_H-M   'P 1'
#
loop_
_entity.id
_entity.type
_entity.pdbx_description
1 polymer ?
#
loop_
_entity_poly.entity_id
_entity_poly.type
_entity_poly.pdbx_seq_one_letter_code
_entity_poly.pdbx_strand_id
1 'polypeptide(L)'
;MLASPHRCDAAALDVLHGLLEAPIGTVNVPNVAGTAALLAQAERDRGPPTSWIDMLERIGTNYPTLALGSDLIRTLRPHPFSVYVAERTCELLGILHAYVVSRDANGLHTARTNEIVDRFFAGSRARFTDESRSNKDEFAQEMTFEDPLDPGRRVFCPFHGKINTPPFRIHFAWPLPASETHIRIVYIGPKITR
;
A
#
# COMPACT_ATOMS: atom_id res chain seq x y z
N MET A 1 11.43 -17.14 50.20
CA MET A 1 12.08 -16.15 49.33
C MET A 1 11.57 -16.37 47.92
N LEU A 2 10.63 -15.55 47.45
CA LEU A 2 10.18 -15.56 46.07
C LEU A 2 11.21 -14.76 45.25
N ALA A 3 11.78 -15.39 44.22
CA ALA A 3 12.67 -14.73 43.30
C ALA A 3 11.92 -13.56 42.64
N SER A 4 12.45 -12.35 42.84
CA SER A 4 11.97 -11.16 42.14
C SER A 4 12.13 -11.40 40.63
N PRO A 5 11.10 -11.22 39.79
CA PRO A 5 11.28 -11.35 38.36
C PRO A 5 12.28 -10.27 37.93
N HIS A 6 13.40 -10.70 37.35
CA HIS A 6 14.36 -9.80 36.73
C HIS A 6 13.60 -8.94 35.71
N ARG A 7 13.39 -7.67 36.04
CA ARG A 7 13.00 -6.67 35.05
C ARG A 7 14.18 -6.59 34.08
N CYS A 8 14.02 -7.14 32.89
CA CYS A 8 14.86 -6.74 31.77
C CYS A 8 14.58 -5.25 31.54
N ASP A 9 15.54 -4.40 31.85
CA ASP A 9 15.46 -2.98 31.50
C ASP A 9 15.36 -2.90 29.98
N ALA A 10 14.21 -2.40 29.49
CA ALA A 10 13.91 -2.21 28.07
C ALA A 10 14.66 -0.99 27.49
N ALA A 11 15.87 -0.71 27.98
CA ALA A 11 16.69 0.39 27.51
C ALA A 11 17.26 0.03 26.13
N ALA A 12 17.14 0.96 25.19
CA ALA A 12 17.81 0.84 23.89
C ALA A 12 19.32 0.81 24.08
N LEU A 13 20.01 0.05 23.24
CA LEU A 13 21.46 -0.11 23.26
C LEU A 13 22.08 0.66 22.10
N ASP A 14 22.99 1.57 22.39
CA ASP A 14 23.82 2.21 21.37
C ASP A 14 24.96 1.26 20.99
N VAL A 15 24.90 0.73 19.77
CA VAL A 15 25.87 -0.20 19.23
C VAL A 15 26.83 0.56 18.31
N LEU A 16 28.12 0.57 18.66
CA LEU A 16 29.16 1.10 17.80
C LEU A 16 29.35 0.16 16.60
N HIS A 17 29.09 0.67 15.40
CA HIS A 17 29.31 -0.05 14.16
C HIS A 17 30.70 0.30 13.62
N GLY A 18 31.51 -0.72 13.32
CA GLY A 18 32.89 -0.58 12.86
C GLY A 18 33.91 -1.12 13.87
N LEU A 19 35.18 -0.98 13.54
CA LEU A 19 36.27 -1.28 14.48
C LEU A 19 36.41 -0.14 15.49
N LEU A 20 36.91 -0.40 16.69
CA LEU A 20 37.09 0.62 17.72
C LEU A 20 38.03 1.74 17.25
N GLU A 21 39.05 1.37 16.47
CA GLU A 21 40.02 2.25 15.85
C GLU A 21 39.51 2.96 14.59
N ALA A 22 38.38 2.51 14.01
CA ALA A 22 37.78 3.07 12.81
C ALA A 22 36.24 2.93 12.83
N PRO A 23 35.55 3.68 13.71
CA PRO A 23 34.10 3.58 13.82
C PRO A 23 33.43 4.13 12.55
N ILE A 24 32.48 3.35 12.04
CA ILE A 24 31.62 3.70 10.90
C ILE A 24 30.43 4.54 11.38
N GLY A 25 29.93 4.28 12.58
CA GLY A 25 28.84 5.04 13.19
C GLY A 25 28.32 4.40 14.46
N THR A 26 27.27 4.97 15.05
CA THR A 26 26.54 4.38 16.19
C THR A 26 25.11 4.09 15.76
N VAL A 27 24.63 2.89 16.02
CA VAL A 27 23.26 2.45 15.72
C VAL A 27 22.52 2.27 17.03
N ASN A 28 21.42 2.99 17.21
CA ASN A 28 20.54 2.77 18.34
C ASN A 28 19.69 1.51 18.07
N VAL A 29 19.87 0.47 18.89
CA VAL A 29 19.15 -0.79 18.78
C VAL A 29 18.11 -0.86 19.91
N PRO A 30 16.81 -0.72 19.60
CA PRO A 30 15.77 -0.78 20.62
C PRO A 30 15.68 -2.18 21.23
N ASN A 31 15.68 -2.26 22.56
CA ASN A 31 15.44 -3.52 23.27
C ASN A 31 13.94 -3.83 23.32
N VAL A 32 13.48 -4.65 22.38
CA VAL A 32 12.07 -5.03 22.25
C VAL A 32 11.79 -6.35 22.97
N ALA A 33 10.82 -6.33 23.89
CA ALA A 33 10.43 -7.51 24.66
C ALA A 33 9.29 -8.27 23.94
N GLY A 34 9.56 -9.52 23.57
CA GLY A 34 8.58 -10.45 23.01
C GLY A 34 8.50 -10.46 21.48
N THR A 35 8.05 -11.59 20.93
CA THR A 35 8.02 -11.86 19.49
C THR A 35 7.15 -10.88 18.71
N ALA A 36 6.00 -10.47 19.26
CA ALA A 36 5.12 -9.50 18.61
C ALA A 36 5.78 -8.11 18.48
N ALA A 37 6.48 -7.66 19.53
CA ALA A 37 7.18 -6.37 19.53
C ALA A 37 8.40 -6.40 18.58
N LEU A 38 9.10 -7.53 18.52
CA LEU A 38 10.21 -7.75 17.57
C LEU A 38 9.72 -7.70 16.12
N LEU A 39 8.63 -8.39 15.79
CA LEU A 39 8.04 -8.35 14.46
C LEU A 39 7.61 -6.93 14.08
N ALA A 40 6.95 -6.21 14.99
CA ALA A 40 6.55 -4.83 14.75
C ALA A 40 7.77 -3.90 14.52
N GLN A 41 8.86 -4.09 15.25
CA GLN A 41 10.09 -3.31 15.04
C GLN A 41 10.77 -3.68 13.72
N ALA A 42 10.88 -4.97 13.40
CA ALA A 42 11.46 -5.43 12.15
C ALA A 42 10.67 -4.92 10.93
N GLU A 43 9.34 -4.84 11.01
CA GLU A 43 8.53 -4.24 9.94
C GLU A 43 8.70 -2.73 9.85
N ARG A 44 8.90 -2.02 10.97
CA ARG A 44 9.22 -0.58 10.97
C ARG A 44 10.57 -0.29 10.32
N ASP A 45 11.56 -1.12 10.60
CA ASP A 45 12.93 -0.96 10.11
C ASP A 45 13.13 -1.60 8.73
N ARG A 46 12.10 -2.26 8.21
CA ARG A 46 12.14 -2.91 6.91
C ARG A 46 12.37 -1.84 5.85
N GLY A 47 13.52 -1.91 5.16
CA GLY A 47 13.83 -1.06 4.02
C GLY A 47 12.80 -1.18 2.89
N PRO A 48 12.96 -0.45 1.77
CA PRO A 48 12.01 -0.47 0.67
C PRO A 48 11.76 -1.90 0.14
N PRO A 49 10.64 -2.14 -0.56
CA PRO A 49 10.42 -3.42 -1.22
C PRO A 49 11.59 -3.79 -2.13
N THR A 50 11.96 -5.06 -2.14
CA THR A 50 13.10 -5.58 -2.93
C THR A 50 12.67 -6.31 -4.20
N SER A 51 11.38 -6.61 -4.34
CA SER A 51 10.77 -7.23 -5.51
C SER A 51 9.28 -6.87 -5.61
N TRP A 52 8.66 -7.17 -6.76
CA TRP A 52 7.20 -7.02 -6.91
C TRP A 52 6.41 -7.88 -5.94
N ILE A 53 6.89 -9.10 -5.64
CA ILE A 53 6.23 -10.02 -4.71
C ILE A 53 6.33 -9.44 -3.28
N ASP A 54 7.53 -9.03 -2.86
CA ASP A 54 7.76 -8.41 -1.55
C ASP A 54 6.88 -7.16 -1.37
N MET A 55 6.72 -6.34 -2.42
CA MET A 55 5.80 -5.20 -2.41
C MET A 55 4.34 -5.65 -2.18
N LEU A 56 3.84 -6.62 -2.93
CA LEU A 56 2.45 -7.11 -2.81
C LEU A 56 2.18 -7.75 -1.44
N GLU A 57 3.12 -8.52 -0.90
CA GLU A 57 3.02 -9.13 0.43
C GLU A 57 2.94 -8.06 1.53
N ARG A 58 3.78 -7.03 1.44
CA ARG A 58 3.74 -5.88 2.37
C ARG A 58 2.44 -5.11 2.28
N ILE A 59 1.92 -4.87 1.07
CA ILE A 59 0.62 -4.22 0.86
C ILE A 59 -0.49 -5.06 1.51
N GLY A 60 -0.53 -6.36 1.25
CA GLY A 60 -1.54 -7.25 1.83
C GLY A 60 -1.49 -7.31 3.36
N THR A 61 -0.29 -7.20 3.94
CA THR A 61 -0.09 -7.20 5.39
C THR A 61 -0.46 -5.85 6.02
N ASN A 62 0.01 -4.75 5.43
CA ASN A 62 -0.10 -3.42 6.04
C ASN A 62 -1.42 -2.73 5.77
N TYR A 63 -2.13 -3.11 4.68
CA TYR A 63 -3.34 -2.45 4.23
C TYR A 63 -4.50 -3.45 4.11
N PRO A 64 -5.01 -3.99 5.24
CA PRO A 64 -6.00 -5.07 5.25
C PRO A 64 -7.35 -4.68 4.63
N THR A 65 -7.63 -3.39 4.42
CA THR A 65 -8.84 -2.94 3.72
C THR A 65 -8.69 -2.94 2.18
N LEU A 66 -7.60 -3.47 1.64
CA LEU A 66 -7.38 -3.58 0.21
C LEU A 66 -7.50 -5.04 -0.23
N ALA A 67 -8.40 -5.30 -1.17
CA ALA A 67 -8.52 -6.60 -1.81
C ALA A 67 -7.64 -6.63 -3.07
N LEU A 68 -6.54 -7.38 -3.01
CA LEU A 68 -5.58 -7.47 -4.11
C LEU A 68 -6.01 -8.53 -5.14
N GLY A 69 -6.05 -8.14 -6.42
CA GLY A 69 -6.25 -9.06 -7.54
C GLY A 69 -5.22 -10.18 -7.57
N SER A 70 -5.68 -11.41 -7.80
CA SER A 70 -4.82 -12.59 -8.03
C SER A 70 -3.86 -12.38 -9.21
N ASP A 71 -4.28 -11.61 -10.20
CA ASP A 71 -3.58 -11.35 -11.44
C ASP A 71 -2.52 -10.23 -11.38
N LEU A 72 -2.39 -9.52 -10.24
CA LEU A 72 -1.46 -8.39 -10.12
C LEU A 72 0.00 -8.78 -10.40
N ILE A 73 0.43 -9.96 -9.96
CA ILE A 73 1.79 -10.42 -10.23
C ILE A 73 2.00 -10.69 -11.73
N ARG A 74 0.97 -11.13 -12.44
CA ARG A 74 1.02 -11.39 -13.89
C ARG A 74 1.23 -10.09 -14.66
N THR A 75 0.66 -8.97 -14.21
CA THR A 75 0.84 -7.66 -14.85
C THR A 75 2.19 -7.02 -14.51
N LEU A 76 2.73 -7.28 -13.32
CA LEU A 76 4.02 -6.73 -12.88
C LEU A 76 5.24 -7.49 -13.40
N ARG A 77 5.18 -8.83 -13.43
CA ARG A 77 6.31 -9.72 -13.75
C ARG A 77 7.03 -9.40 -15.08
N PRO A 78 6.37 -8.97 -16.16
CA PRO A 78 7.05 -8.63 -17.41
C PRO A 78 7.96 -7.40 -17.32
N HIS A 79 7.86 -6.60 -16.25
CA HIS A 79 8.59 -5.35 -16.10
C HIS A 79 9.73 -5.48 -15.08
N PRO A 80 10.90 -4.87 -15.35
CA PRO A 80 11.98 -4.80 -14.38
C PRO A 80 11.51 -4.19 -13.06
N PHE A 81 11.94 -4.77 -11.95
CA PHE A 81 11.61 -4.23 -10.64
C PHE A 81 12.12 -2.80 -10.50
N SER A 82 11.27 -1.92 -9.96
CA SER A 82 11.62 -0.54 -9.66
C SER A 82 11.21 -0.23 -8.23
N VAL A 83 12.20 0.00 -7.36
CA VAL A 83 11.99 0.47 -5.97
C VAL A 83 11.09 1.69 -5.96
N TYR A 84 11.34 2.66 -6.84
CA TYR A 84 10.54 3.88 -6.91
C TYR A 84 9.06 3.61 -7.22
N VAL A 85 8.76 2.77 -8.21
CA VAL A 85 7.36 2.38 -8.51
C VAL A 85 6.75 1.64 -7.34
N ALA A 86 7.53 0.80 -6.67
CA ALA A 86 7.05 0.02 -5.53
C ALA A 86 6.70 0.91 -4.34
N GLU A 87 7.59 1.81 -3.94
CA GLU A 87 7.34 2.80 -2.89
C GLU A 87 6.14 3.67 -3.24
N ARG A 88 6.07 4.19 -4.47
CA ARG A 88 4.96 5.03 -4.89
C ARG A 88 3.63 4.27 -4.92
N THR A 89 3.66 2.98 -5.26
CA THR A 89 2.50 2.09 -5.16
C THR A 89 2.06 1.94 -3.71
N CYS A 90 2.98 1.65 -2.79
CA CYS A 90 2.69 1.58 -1.35
C CYS A 90 2.10 2.88 -0.81
N GLU A 91 2.61 4.04 -1.23
CA GLU A 91 2.08 5.35 -0.83
C GLU A 91 0.64 5.58 -1.33
N LEU A 92 0.37 5.30 -2.60
CA LEU A 92 -0.96 5.48 -3.19
C LEU A 92 -1.97 4.52 -2.55
N LEU A 93 -1.61 3.25 -2.38
CA LEU A 93 -2.47 2.27 -1.74
C LEU A 93 -2.68 2.56 -0.25
N GLY A 94 -1.69 3.10 0.44
CA GLY A 94 -1.83 3.58 1.82
C GLY A 94 -2.88 4.69 1.95
N ILE A 95 -3.01 5.56 0.95
CA ILE A 95 -4.08 6.57 0.92
C ILE A 95 -5.46 5.92 0.76
N LEU A 96 -5.59 4.93 -0.13
CA LEU A 96 -6.85 4.18 -0.31
C LEU A 96 -7.22 3.44 0.98
N HIS A 97 -6.25 2.82 1.65
CA HIS A 97 -6.45 2.20 2.95
C HIS A 97 -6.94 3.22 4.00
N ALA A 98 -6.26 4.36 4.11
CA ALA A 98 -6.62 5.43 5.03
C ALA A 98 -8.02 6.00 4.73
N TYR A 99 -8.42 6.09 3.46
CA TYR A 99 -9.79 6.47 3.08
C TYR A 99 -10.80 5.52 3.73
N VAL A 100 -10.63 4.20 3.54
CA VAL A 100 -11.58 3.21 4.08
C VAL A 100 -11.62 3.25 5.60
N VAL A 101 -10.46 3.27 6.26
CA VAL A 101 -10.35 3.29 7.73
C VAL A 101 -10.95 4.57 8.33
N SER A 102 -10.99 5.67 7.57
CA SER A 102 -11.55 6.94 8.05
C SER A 102 -13.07 7.00 8.05
N ARG A 103 -13.76 6.06 7.39
CA ARG A 103 -15.23 6.02 7.33
C ARG A 103 -15.80 5.67 8.71
N ASP A 104 -17.06 6.03 8.94
CA ASP A 104 -17.75 5.63 10.16
C ASP A 104 -18.23 4.18 10.11
N ALA A 105 -18.86 3.71 11.19
CA ALA A 105 -19.38 2.35 11.31
C ALA A 105 -20.47 1.99 10.28
N ASN A 106 -21.11 2.99 9.66
CA ASN A 106 -22.11 2.81 8.61
C ASN A 106 -21.50 2.95 7.20
N GLY A 107 -20.18 3.10 7.10
CA GLY A 107 -19.51 3.39 5.83
C GLY A 107 -19.80 4.79 5.31
N LEU A 108 -20.24 5.73 6.13
CA LEU A 108 -20.41 7.12 5.70
C LEU A 108 -19.11 7.90 5.84
N HIS A 109 -19.00 8.98 5.09
CA HIS A 109 -17.84 9.85 5.14
C HIS A 109 -17.81 10.61 6.47
N THR A 110 -16.66 10.57 7.14
CA THR A 110 -16.35 11.47 8.24
C THR A 110 -15.67 12.73 7.72
N ALA A 111 -15.39 13.70 8.61
CA ALA A 111 -14.56 14.86 8.28
C ALA A 111 -13.20 14.43 7.69
N ARG A 112 -12.55 13.42 8.30
CA ARG A 112 -11.29 12.87 7.82
C ARG A 112 -11.44 12.21 6.45
N THR A 113 -12.55 11.51 6.19
CA THR A 113 -12.81 10.92 4.88
C THR A 113 -12.92 12.00 3.80
N ASN A 114 -13.65 13.07 4.09
CA ASN A 114 -13.78 14.20 3.15
C ASN A 114 -12.44 14.88 2.89
N GLU A 115 -11.61 15.09 3.91
CA GLU A 115 -10.25 15.62 3.74
C GLU A 115 -9.38 14.78 2.79
N ILE A 116 -9.48 13.45 2.89
CA ILE A 116 -8.77 12.53 2.00
C ILE A 116 -9.30 12.66 0.56
N VAL A 117 -10.62 12.69 0.39
CA VAL A 117 -11.25 12.86 -0.94
C VAL A 117 -10.84 14.19 -1.57
N ASP A 118 -11.00 15.30 -0.85
CA ASP A 118 -10.69 16.63 -1.35
C ASP A 118 -9.22 16.78 -1.72
N ARG A 119 -8.32 16.19 -0.93
CA ARG A 119 -6.87 16.28 -1.16
C ARG A 119 -6.37 15.40 -2.30
N PHE A 120 -6.93 14.20 -2.47
CA PHE A 120 -6.33 13.18 -3.33
C PHE A 120 -7.17 12.80 -4.55
N PHE A 121 -8.47 13.10 -4.57
CA PHE A 121 -9.39 12.77 -5.65
C PHE A 121 -9.94 14.01 -6.38
N ALA A 122 -9.78 15.20 -5.81
CA ALA A 122 -10.29 16.44 -6.38
C ALA A 122 -9.17 17.41 -6.81
N GLY A 123 -9.49 18.25 -7.80
CA GLY A 123 -8.63 19.35 -8.26
C GLY A 123 -7.51 18.93 -9.22
N SER A 124 -6.74 19.92 -9.69
CA SER A 124 -5.69 19.74 -10.70
C SER A 124 -4.46 18.94 -10.23
N ARG A 125 -4.36 18.69 -8.91
CA ARG A 125 -3.28 17.93 -8.27
C ARG A 125 -3.77 16.60 -7.69
N ALA A 126 -4.96 16.14 -8.08
CA ALA A 126 -5.49 14.85 -7.67
C ALA A 126 -4.48 13.73 -7.97
N ARG A 127 -4.29 12.84 -7.00
CA ARG A 127 -3.46 11.64 -7.15
C ARG A 127 -4.23 10.51 -7.82
N PHE A 128 -5.54 10.55 -7.70
CA PHE A 128 -6.48 9.61 -8.29
C PHE A 128 -7.43 10.36 -9.21
N THR A 129 -7.57 9.85 -10.42
CA THR A 129 -8.44 10.45 -11.42
C THR A 129 -9.25 9.39 -12.12
N ASP A 130 -10.42 9.79 -12.57
CA ASP A 130 -11.19 8.99 -13.51
C ASP A 130 -10.53 9.03 -14.89
N GLU A 131 -10.76 7.99 -15.68
CA GLU A 131 -10.35 7.97 -17.07
C GLU A 131 -11.30 8.84 -17.92
N SER A 132 -10.77 9.42 -19.00
CA SER A 132 -11.56 10.23 -19.93
C SER A 132 -12.67 9.42 -20.60
N ARG A 133 -13.76 10.07 -20.99
CA ARG A 133 -14.90 9.39 -21.63
C ARG A 133 -14.51 8.62 -22.89
N SER A 134 -13.71 9.22 -23.76
CA SER A 134 -13.20 8.55 -24.97
C SER A 134 -12.40 7.30 -24.64
N ASN A 135 -11.51 7.38 -23.65
CA ASN A 135 -10.71 6.23 -23.24
C ASN A 135 -11.56 5.15 -22.55
N LYS A 136 -12.60 5.53 -21.82
CA LYS A 136 -13.58 4.58 -21.26
C LYS A 136 -14.32 3.81 -22.34
N ASP A 137 -14.71 4.48 -23.42
CA ASP A 137 -15.42 3.87 -24.53
C ASP A 137 -14.47 2.97 -25.36
N GLU A 138 -13.23 3.43 -25.61
CA GLU A 138 -12.24 2.70 -26.41
C GLU A 138 -11.63 1.49 -25.69
N PHE A 139 -11.26 1.64 -24.41
CA PHE A 139 -10.53 0.64 -23.63
C PHE A 139 -11.40 -0.01 -22.53
N ALA A 140 -12.72 -0.07 -22.76
CA ALA A 140 -13.69 -0.59 -21.79
C ALA A 140 -13.34 -2.02 -21.34
N GLN A 141 -12.93 -2.87 -22.28
CA GLN A 141 -12.65 -4.28 -22.02
C GLN A 141 -11.36 -4.46 -21.21
N GLU A 142 -10.35 -3.64 -21.48
CA GLU A 142 -9.05 -3.65 -20.83
C GLU A 142 -9.11 -3.02 -19.43
N MET A 143 -10.03 -2.09 -19.21
CA MET A 143 -10.36 -1.54 -17.88
C MET A 143 -11.40 -2.38 -17.12
N THR A 144 -11.75 -3.55 -17.63
CA THR A 144 -12.61 -4.51 -16.94
C THR A 144 -11.78 -5.68 -16.43
N PHE A 145 -11.81 -5.93 -15.13
CA PHE A 145 -10.93 -6.89 -14.47
C PHE A 145 -11.74 -7.94 -13.72
N GLU A 146 -11.10 -9.04 -13.32
CA GLU A 146 -11.71 -10.00 -12.38
C GLU A 146 -11.87 -9.36 -11.00
N ASP A 147 -12.99 -9.64 -10.33
CA ASP A 147 -13.24 -9.17 -8.97
C ASP A 147 -12.45 -10.02 -7.95
N PRO A 148 -11.52 -9.43 -7.18
CA PRO A 148 -10.74 -10.18 -6.17
C PRO A 148 -11.60 -10.73 -5.02
N LEU A 149 -12.81 -10.22 -4.82
CA LEU A 149 -13.72 -10.66 -3.75
C LEU A 149 -14.81 -11.61 -4.24
N ASP A 150 -14.98 -11.76 -5.55
CA ASP A 150 -16.05 -12.55 -6.17
C ASP A 150 -15.56 -13.21 -7.48
N PRO A 151 -14.87 -14.36 -7.38
CA PRO A 151 -14.29 -15.03 -8.54
C PRO A 151 -15.33 -15.32 -9.63
N GLY A 152 -14.99 -14.99 -10.88
CA GLY A 152 -15.90 -15.10 -12.03
C GLY A 152 -16.78 -13.88 -12.27
N ARG A 153 -16.88 -12.94 -11.32
CA ARG A 153 -17.42 -11.60 -11.57
C ARG A 153 -16.34 -10.71 -12.20
N ARG A 154 -16.76 -9.84 -13.11
CA ARG A 154 -15.90 -8.79 -13.66
C ARG A 154 -16.36 -7.40 -13.24
N VAL A 155 -15.40 -6.51 -13.00
CA VAL A 155 -15.62 -5.13 -12.53
C VAL A 155 -14.92 -4.15 -13.45
N PHE A 156 -15.65 -3.13 -13.89
CA PHE A 156 -15.11 -2.02 -14.67
C PHE A 156 -14.50 -0.98 -13.72
N CYS A 157 -13.19 -0.73 -13.85
CA CYS A 157 -12.43 0.13 -12.95
C CYS A 157 -11.66 1.20 -13.73
N PRO A 158 -12.31 2.29 -14.17
CA PRO A 158 -11.66 3.35 -14.93
C PRO A 158 -10.83 4.31 -14.04
N PHE A 159 -11.15 4.37 -12.75
CA PHE A 159 -10.42 5.18 -11.78
C PHE A 159 -9.02 4.62 -11.54
N HIS A 160 -8.03 5.51 -11.52
CA HIS A 160 -6.65 5.09 -11.37
C HIS A 160 -5.76 6.08 -10.63
N GLY A 161 -4.73 5.53 -9.97
CA GLY A 161 -3.58 6.27 -9.46
C GLY A 161 -2.48 6.36 -10.52
N LYS A 162 -1.78 7.50 -10.60
CA LYS A 162 -0.73 7.74 -11.60
C LYS A 162 0.68 7.72 -10.97
N ILE A 163 1.56 6.93 -11.57
CA ILE A 163 3.01 6.94 -11.36
C ILE A 163 3.64 7.37 -12.69
N ASN A 164 4.57 8.33 -12.68
CA ASN A 164 5.06 8.96 -13.91
C ASN A 164 6.34 8.31 -14.48
N THR A 165 7.19 7.73 -13.64
CA THR A 165 8.54 7.28 -14.07
C THR A 165 8.94 5.95 -13.41
N PRO A 166 8.97 4.84 -14.16
CA PRO A 166 8.26 4.63 -15.42
C PRO A 166 6.75 4.84 -15.27
N PRO A 167 6.02 5.11 -16.36
CA PRO A 167 4.60 5.38 -16.30
C PRO A 167 3.81 4.13 -15.92
N PHE A 168 3.28 4.10 -14.71
CA PHE A 168 2.43 3.04 -14.19
C PHE A 168 1.05 3.59 -13.80
N ARG A 169 0.07 2.70 -13.76
CA ARG A 169 -1.30 2.93 -13.33
C ARG A 169 -1.70 1.86 -12.33
N ILE A 170 -2.45 2.31 -11.33
CA ILE A 170 -3.08 1.47 -10.32
C ILE A 170 -4.58 1.62 -10.54
N HIS A 171 -5.26 0.63 -11.14
CA HIS A 171 -6.72 0.68 -11.28
C HIS A 171 -7.38 0.04 -10.06
N PHE A 172 -8.47 0.66 -9.62
CA PHE A 172 -9.21 0.22 -8.44
C PHE A 172 -10.70 0.54 -8.57
N ALA A 173 -11.51 -0.17 -7.79
CA ALA A 173 -12.95 0.07 -7.75
C ALA A 173 -13.26 1.38 -7.00
N TRP A 174 -13.92 2.31 -7.70
CA TRP A 174 -14.31 3.61 -7.15
C TRP A 174 -15.56 4.16 -7.86
N PRO A 175 -16.47 4.84 -7.15
CA PRO A 175 -16.50 5.07 -5.70
C PRO A 175 -16.79 3.80 -4.90
N LEU A 176 -16.35 3.76 -3.64
CA LEU A 176 -16.59 2.62 -2.76
C LEU A 176 -17.99 2.71 -2.11
N PRO A 177 -18.91 1.75 -2.32
CA PRO A 177 -20.23 1.75 -1.68
C PRO A 177 -20.15 1.77 -0.15
N ALA A 178 -21.17 2.31 0.52
CA ALA A 178 -21.27 2.35 1.99
C ALA A 178 -21.25 0.95 2.64
N SER A 179 -21.81 -0.03 1.95
CA SER A 179 -21.85 -1.44 2.39
C SER A 179 -20.51 -2.16 2.26
N GLU A 180 -19.51 -1.57 1.60
CA GLU A 180 -18.22 -2.22 1.36
C GLU A 180 -17.10 -1.64 2.24
N THR A 181 -16.30 -2.55 2.78
CA THR A 181 -15.16 -2.23 3.66
C THR A 181 -13.82 -2.54 2.99
N HIS A 182 -13.81 -2.92 1.72
CA HIS A 182 -12.59 -3.26 0.99
C HIS A 182 -12.57 -2.60 -0.39
N ILE A 183 -11.48 -1.90 -0.73
CA ILE A 183 -11.26 -1.41 -2.10
C ILE A 183 -10.57 -2.51 -2.91
N ARG A 184 -11.13 -2.82 -4.07
CA ARG A 184 -10.55 -3.77 -5.03
C ARG A 184 -9.39 -3.10 -5.76
N ILE A 185 -8.19 -3.65 -5.66
CA ILE A 185 -7.01 -3.26 -6.44
C ILE A 185 -6.82 -4.29 -7.54
N VAL A 186 -7.21 -3.92 -8.76
CA VAL A 186 -7.43 -4.88 -9.84
C VAL A 186 -6.33 -4.87 -10.89
N TYR A 187 -5.51 -3.82 -10.94
CA TYR A 187 -4.39 -3.72 -11.86
C TYR A 187 -3.28 -2.82 -11.31
N ILE A 188 -2.04 -3.28 -11.45
CA ILE A 188 -0.83 -2.47 -11.26
C ILE A 188 0.09 -2.78 -12.44
N GLY A 189 0.39 -1.80 -13.26
CA GLY A 189 1.20 -2.00 -14.47
C GLY A 189 1.32 -0.74 -15.31
N PRO A 190 1.89 -0.82 -16.52
CA PRO A 190 1.93 0.30 -17.46
C PRO A 190 0.54 0.85 -17.78
N LYS A 191 0.50 2.09 -18.27
CA LYS A 191 -0.74 2.73 -18.73
C LYS A 191 -1.44 1.85 -19.79
N ILE A 192 -2.73 1.55 -19.57
CA ILE A 192 -3.56 0.73 -20.47
C ILE A 192 -3.92 1.53 -21.74
N THR A 193 -4.18 2.82 -21.57
CA THR A 193 -4.56 3.74 -22.64
C THR A 193 -3.32 4.28 -23.36
N ARG A 194 -3.41 4.56 -24.67
CA ARG A 194 -2.34 5.20 -25.45
C ARG A 194 -2.16 6.66 -25.04
#